data_AF-A0A3R7FE50-F1
#
_entry.id   AF-A0A3R7FE50-F1
#
_cell.length_a   1.000
_cell.length_b   1.000
_cell.length_c   1.000
_cell.angle_alpha   90.00
_cell.angle_beta   90.00
_cell.angle_gamma   90.00
#
_symmetry.space_group_name_H-M   'P 1'
#
loop_
_entity.id
_entity.type
_entity.pdbx_description
1 polymer ?
#
loop_
_entity_poly.entity_id
_entity_poly.type
_entity_poly.pdbx_seq_one_letter_code
_entity_poly.pdbx_strand_id
1 'polypeptide(L)'
;WHLLEWCRVVCATYHVPIRNFTASFADGKALCLMVHYYHPQLLEKGEIQWMTSDTTTERMVTKTPLLANERANFALVNHKVKQLGQVPVLLPLFDSEHLPEEKCILTFLAYLHSRLLGASREIHAAFCLQRWWVQRSRLKQQDALETQQNDAAMAIQRWTRRGLQMWRCRQTWTQLAFQLTLALREESAENVQDEGIPLRCHLKQALAILETSPRVHQVLQAVKTLEICVRVSKECRVECLAHRVPRLLYKTIRKYNRSRRHSELLHQLLQVCLYLTSSRGEATTIMSTPVAADGQDVDGVAESLELWIDMLHMHRESTDLFTLSARLCKRTLATLNANKWSIDKALWRLRLLHAMMAKTAKTQWIVARVAPMTHYTKDHLHPQKAASILHALLDVVCMIS
;
A
#
# COMPACT_ATOMS: atom_id res chain seq x y z
N TRP A 1 52.04 3.95 36.95
CA TRP A 1 51.33 5.04 37.65
C TRP A 1 49.82 4.97 37.45
N HIS A 2 49.30 5.01 36.22
CA HIS A 2 47.85 4.96 35.96
C HIS A 2 47.10 3.75 36.56
N LEU A 3 47.72 2.56 36.60
CA LEU A 3 47.07 1.36 37.17
C LEU A 3 46.83 1.45 38.69
N LEU A 4 47.80 1.99 39.43
CA LEU A 4 47.68 2.15 40.88
C LEU A 4 46.61 3.20 41.23
N GLU A 5 46.55 4.27 40.43
CA GLU A 5 45.55 5.31 40.58
C GLU A 5 44.15 4.81 40.25
N TRP A 6 44.00 3.99 39.22
CA TRP A 6 42.75 3.27 38.95
C TRP A 6 42.29 2.44 40.15
N CYS A 7 43.20 1.62 40.72
CA CYS A 7 42.88 0.81 41.89
C CYS A 7 42.44 1.69 43.08
N ARG A 8 43.16 2.80 43.32
CA ARG A 8 42.84 3.76 44.38
C ARG A 8 41.46 4.37 44.19
N VAL A 9 41.12 4.83 42.98
CA VAL A 9 39.82 5.45 42.70
C VAL A 9 38.69 4.45 42.93
N VAL A 10 38.83 3.21 42.41
CA VAL A 10 37.80 2.19 42.57
C VAL A 10 37.64 1.81 44.05
N CYS A 11 38.73 1.51 44.74
CA CYS A 11 38.66 1.05 46.14
C CYS A 11 38.36 2.17 47.14
N ALA A 12 38.60 3.43 46.80
CA ALA A 12 38.19 4.59 47.60
C ALA A 12 36.67 4.67 47.76
N THR A 13 35.88 4.22 46.76
CA THR A 13 34.41 4.15 46.88
C THR A 13 33.92 3.20 47.98
N TYR A 14 34.79 2.28 48.42
CA TYR A 14 34.52 1.30 49.48
C TYR A 14 35.36 1.55 50.74
N HIS A 15 36.01 2.71 50.86
CA HIS A 15 36.87 3.09 51.98
C HIS A 15 38.07 2.16 52.22
N VAL A 16 38.59 1.52 51.17
CA VAL A 16 39.81 0.69 51.23
C VAL A 16 41.00 1.47 50.64
N PRO A 17 41.97 1.92 51.46
CA PRO A 17 43.09 2.72 50.99
C PRO A 17 44.18 1.84 50.35
N ILE A 18 44.55 2.14 49.10
CA ILE A 18 45.61 1.41 48.37
C ILE A 18 46.88 2.26 48.29
N ARG A 19 47.97 1.76 48.85
CA ARG A 19 49.27 2.45 48.90
C ARG A 19 50.30 1.85 47.95
N ASN A 20 50.36 0.53 47.86
CA ASN A 20 51.34 -0.21 47.03
C ASN A 20 50.70 -1.46 46.39
N PHE A 21 51.46 -2.19 45.57
CA PHE A 21 51.00 -3.42 44.91
C PHE A 21 51.31 -4.70 45.72
N THR A 22 51.78 -4.58 46.96
CA THR A 22 52.17 -5.72 47.80
C THR A 22 51.24 -5.82 49.01
N ALA A 23 51.51 -5.06 50.07
CA ALA A 23 50.74 -5.08 51.32
C ALA A 23 49.27 -4.70 51.12
N SER A 24 48.96 -3.67 50.32
CA SER A 24 47.56 -3.23 50.12
C SER A 24 46.67 -4.24 49.39
N PHE A 25 47.25 -5.26 48.76
CA PHE A 25 46.52 -6.32 48.07
C PHE A 25 46.62 -7.68 48.78
N ALA A 26 47.41 -7.78 49.85
CA ALA A 26 47.65 -9.03 50.59
C ALA A 26 46.39 -9.59 51.27
N ASP A 27 45.36 -8.77 51.46
CA ASP A 27 44.08 -9.17 52.05
C ASP A 27 43.10 -9.77 51.03
N GLY A 28 43.39 -9.67 49.73
CA GLY A 28 42.51 -10.10 48.63
C GLY A 28 41.25 -9.23 48.42
N LYS A 29 40.80 -8.48 49.45
CA LYS A 29 39.59 -7.64 49.42
C LYS A 29 39.60 -6.61 48.29
N ALA A 30 40.74 -5.92 48.10
CA ALA A 30 40.88 -4.92 47.04
C ALA A 30 40.61 -5.51 45.66
N LEU A 31 41.10 -6.72 45.38
CA LEU A 31 40.87 -7.41 44.11
C LEU A 31 39.40 -7.83 43.95
N CYS A 32 38.76 -8.34 45.01
CA CYS A 32 37.31 -8.63 45.00
C CYS A 32 36.50 -7.37 44.67
N LEU A 33 36.80 -6.25 45.32
CA LEU A 33 36.07 -4.99 45.17
C LEU A 33 36.19 -4.42 43.76
N MET A 34 37.33 -4.63 43.11
CA MET A 34 37.51 -4.23 41.72
C MET A 34 36.61 -5.03 40.79
N VAL A 35 36.46 -6.35 40.99
CA VAL A 35 35.50 -7.15 40.22
C VAL A 35 34.06 -6.73 40.52
N HIS A 36 33.71 -6.53 41.81
CA HIS A 36 32.38 -6.10 42.23
C HIS A 36 31.95 -4.77 41.60
N TYR A 37 32.86 -3.78 41.55
CA TYR A 37 32.56 -2.45 41.04
C TYR A 37 32.10 -2.47 39.57
N TYR A 38 32.73 -3.30 38.74
CA TYR A 38 32.39 -3.40 37.32
C TYR A 38 31.31 -4.45 37.03
N HIS A 39 31.25 -5.53 37.81
CA HIS A 39 30.30 -6.63 37.64
C HIS A 39 29.67 -7.04 38.98
N PRO A 40 28.74 -6.24 39.53
CA PRO A 40 28.12 -6.54 40.82
C PRO A 40 27.26 -7.81 40.80
N GLN A 41 26.80 -8.25 39.62
CA GLN A 41 26.07 -9.51 39.43
C GLN A 41 26.98 -10.75 39.45
N LEU A 42 28.29 -10.58 39.26
CA LEU A 42 29.24 -11.69 39.22
C LEU A 42 29.83 -11.99 40.61
N LEU A 43 30.21 -10.93 41.32
CA LEU A 43 30.71 -11.01 42.69
C LEU A 43 29.94 -10.00 43.53
N GLU A 44 29.14 -10.50 44.45
CA GLU A 44 28.37 -9.67 45.36
C GLU A 44 29.21 -9.24 46.57
N LYS A 45 28.89 -8.09 47.15
CA LYS A 45 29.64 -7.54 48.29
C LYS A 45 29.60 -8.46 49.53
N GLY A 46 28.53 -9.23 49.68
CA GLY A 46 28.33 -10.16 50.79
C GLY A 46 29.19 -11.44 50.70
N GLU A 47 29.69 -11.78 49.51
CA GLU A 47 30.58 -12.95 49.33
C GLU A 47 32.02 -12.68 49.81
N ILE A 48 32.39 -11.40 49.99
CA ILE A 48 33.73 -10.98 50.39
C ILE A 48 33.91 -11.15 51.89
N GLN A 49 35.02 -11.78 52.30
CA GLN A 49 35.39 -11.84 53.70
C GLN A 49 35.98 -10.51 54.15
N TRP A 50 35.20 -9.76 54.95
CA TRP A 50 35.55 -8.42 55.41
C TRP A 50 36.51 -8.41 56.62
N MET A 51 36.45 -9.45 57.45
CA MET A 51 37.31 -9.61 58.62
C MET A 51 38.67 -10.18 58.22
N THR A 52 39.65 -9.30 58.03
CA THR A 52 41.04 -9.64 57.71
C THR A 52 42.00 -8.94 58.67
N SER A 53 43.30 -9.24 58.56
CA SER A 53 44.36 -8.76 59.47
C SER A 53 44.43 -7.24 59.60
N ASP A 54 44.05 -6.48 58.55
CA ASP A 54 44.01 -5.01 58.55
C ASP A 54 42.94 -4.40 59.48
N THR A 55 41.96 -5.20 59.93
CA THR A 55 40.78 -4.72 60.67
C THR A 55 40.94 -4.79 62.20
N THR A 56 41.95 -5.51 62.69
CA THR A 56 42.17 -5.73 64.13
C THR A 56 43.39 -4.97 64.63
N THR A 57 43.16 -3.89 65.38
CA THR A 57 44.20 -3.13 66.10
C THR A 57 44.63 -3.78 67.42
N GLU A 58 43.98 -4.88 67.86
CA GLU A 58 44.20 -5.48 69.18
C GLU A 58 44.78 -6.90 69.11
N ARG A 59 45.82 -7.12 69.92
CA ARG A 59 46.70 -8.30 69.98
C ARG A 59 46.07 -9.57 70.58
N MET A 60 44.74 -9.78 70.51
CA MET A 60 44.08 -10.89 71.23
C MET A 60 43.14 -11.77 70.39
N VAL A 61 43.21 -11.73 69.06
CA VAL A 61 42.49 -12.67 68.18
C VAL A 61 43.46 -13.72 67.64
N THR A 62 43.03 -14.98 67.60
CA THR A 62 43.77 -16.05 66.90
C THR A 62 43.97 -15.60 65.45
N LYS A 63 45.23 -15.43 65.01
CA LYS A 63 45.54 -14.92 63.67
C LYS A 63 45.12 -15.88 62.55
N THR A 64 44.98 -17.16 62.87
CA THR A 64 44.69 -18.26 61.94
C THR A 64 43.37 -18.12 61.17
N PRO A 65 42.20 -17.78 61.77
CA PRO A 65 40.96 -17.53 61.01
C PRO A 65 41.03 -16.28 60.11
N LEU A 66 41.77 -15.24 60.50
CA LEU A 66 41.90 -14.02 59.68
C LEU A 66 42.69 -14.28 58.39
N LEU A 67 43.78 -15.06 58.49
CA LEU A 67 44.54 -15.50 57.32
C LEU A 67 43.73 -16.47 56.44
N ALA A 68 42.88 -17.32 57.03
CA ALA A 68 41.98 -18.17 56.26
C ALA A 68 40.98 -17.35 55.42
N ASN A 69 40.50 -16.22 55.96
CA ASN A 69 39.62 -15.30 55.25
C ASN A 69 40.32 -14.60 54.08
N GLU A 70 41.60 -14.23 54.23
CA GLU A 70 42.43 -13.63 53.17
C GLU A 70 42.63 -14.61 52.01
N ARG A 71 43.08 -15.84 52.31
CA ARG A 71 43.10 -16.98 51.37
C ARG A 71 41.77 -17.19 50.64
N ALA A 72 40.66 -17.14 51.38
CA ALA A 72 39.33 -17.33 50.81
C ALA A 72 38.98 -16.20 49.82
N ASN A 73 39.36 -14.95 50.11
CA ASN A 73 39.20 -13.83 49.18
C ASN A 73 40.00 -14.04 47.89
N PHE A 74 41.26 -14.48 47.98
CA PHE A 74 42.05 -14.80 46.78
C PHE A 74 41.45 -15.95 45.96
N ALA A 75 40.99 -17.01 46.62
CA ALA A 75 40.31 -18.12 45.97
C ALA A 75 39.03 -17.64 45.26
N LEU A 76 38.25 -16.77 45.91
CA LEU A 76 37.04 -16.17 45.35
C LEU A 76 37.35 -15.34 44.09
N VAL A 77 38.34 -14.46 44.15
CA VAL A 77 38.76 -13.65 42.99
C VAL A 77 39.20 -14.54 41.84
N ASN A 78 40.09 -15.49 42.10
CA ASN A 78 40.58 -16.41 41.07
C ASN A 78 39.42 -17.19 40.43
N HIS A 79 38.44 -17.62 41.22
CA HIS A 79 37.26 -18.30 40.71
C HIS A 79 36.41 -17.40 39.81
N LYS A 80 36.07 -16.18 40.25
CA LYS A 80 35.23 -15.26 39.47
C LYS A 80 35.95 -14.73 38.23
N VAL A 81 37.26 -14.50 38.30
CA VAL A 81 38.08 -14.09 37.16
C VAL A 81 38.21 -15.23 36.13
N LYS A 82 38.27 -16.50 36.59
CA LYS A 82 38.17 -17.66 35.69
C LYS A 82 36.84 -17.68 34.94
N GLN A 83 35.74 -17.27 35.57
CA GLN A 83 34.43 -17.15 34.91
C GLN A 83 34.39 -15.98 33.90
N LEU A 84 35.08 -14.87 34.15
CA LEU A 84 35.19 -13.75 33.20
C LEU A 84 35.95 -14.13 31.92
N GLY A 85 36.86 -15.10 31.99
CA GLY A 85 37.72 -15.54 30.90
C GLY A 85 38.77 -14.50 30.50
N GLN A 86 39.73 -14.90 29.66
CA GLN A 86 40.77 -14.04 29.05
C GLN A 86 41.75 -13.33 30.01
N VAL A 87 41.58 -13.50 31.33
CA VAL A 87 42.58 -13.15 32.34
C VAL A 87 43.24 -14.46 32.80
N PRO A 88 44.55 -14.62 32.63
CA PRO A 88 45.23 -15.82 33.13
C PRO A 88 45.12 -15.86 34.66
N VAL A 89 44.65 -16.98 35.22
CA VAL A 89 44.50 -17.19 36.66
C VAL A 89 45.89 -17.42 37.25
N LEU A 90 46.59 -16.33 37.59
CA LEU A 90 48.02 -16.34 37.91
C LEU A 90 48.34 -16.20 39.39
N LEU A 91 47.37 -15.88 40.25
CA LEU A 91 47.68 -15.55 41.65
C LEU A 91 47.66 -16.80 42.53
N PRO A 92 48.79 -17.17 43.16
CA PRO A 92 48.78 -18.00 44.36
C PRO A 92 47.85 -17.43 45.43
N LEU A 93 47.49 -18.27 46.40
CA LEU A 93 46.82 -17.79 47.60
C LEU A 93 47.84 -17.07 48.47
N PHE A 94 47.72 -15.75 48.56
CA PHE A 94 48.55 -14.90 49.41
C PHE A 94 47.80 -14.53 50.67
N ASP A 95 48.56 -14.16 51.71
CA ASP A 95 48.03 -13.61 52.95
C ASP A 95 48.99 -12.56 53.49
N SER A 96 48.60 -11.92 54.60
CA SER A 96 49.43 -10.97 55.35
C SER A 96 50.78 -11.54 55.83
N GLU A 97 50.95 -12.87 55.91
CA GLU A 97 52.24 -13.52 56.23
C GLU A 97 53.09 -13.86 55.00
N HIS A 98 52.44 -14.04 53.84
CA HIS A 98 53.08 -14.37 52.57
C HIS A 98 52.67 -13.32 51.54
N LEU A 99 53.35 -12.18 51.60
CA LEU A 99 53.05 -11.03 50.78
C LEU A 99 53.22 -11.36 49.28
N PRO A 100 52.33 -10.85 48.42
CA PRO A 100 52.47 -11.05 47.00
C PRO A 100 53.64 -10.22 46.43
N GLU A 101 54.33 -10.79 45.45
CA GLU A 101 55.33 -10.03 44.68
C GLU A 101 54.64 -8.94 43.85
N GLU A 102 55.22 -7.74 43.86
CA GLU A 102 54.68 -6.58 43.15
C GLU A 102 54.43 -6.85 41.65
N LYS A 103 55.37 -7.53 40.99
CA LYS A 103 55.26 -7.86 39.56
C LYS A 103 54.10 -8.82 39.27
N CYS A 104 53.80 -9.72 40.20
CA CYS A 104 52.70 -10.68 40.07
C CYS A 104 51.36 -9.95 40.11
N ILE A 105 51.15 -9.10 41.12
CA ILE A 105 49.92 -8.31 41.27
C ILE A 105 49.75 -7.31 40.14
N LEU A 106 50.84 -6.64 39.72
CA LEU A 106 50.80 -5.68 38.62
C LEU A 106 50.41 -6.34 37.31
N THR A 107 50.97 -7.51 37.00
CA THR A 107 50.63 -8.27 35.78
C THR A 107 49.18 -8.72 35.81
N PHE A 108 48.73 -9.28 36.94
CA PHE A 108 47.34 -9.69 37.11
C PHE A 108 46.37 -8.52 36.95
N LEU A 109 46.64 -7.40 37.64
CA LEU A 109 45.81 -6.20 37.57
C LEU A 109 45.78 -5.58 36.17
N ALA A 110 46.86 -5.65 35.40
CA ALA A 110 46.88 -5.16 34.03
C ALA A 110 45.94 -5.96 33.11
N TYR A 111 45.94 -7.29 33.23
CA TYR A 111 44.99 -8.14 32.50
C TYR A 111 43.55 -7.92 32.98
N LEU A 112 43.35 -7.85 34.30
CA LEU A 112 42.04 -7.60 34.89
C LEU A 112 41.47 -6.23 34.44
N HIS A 113 42.29 -5.19 34.46
CA HIS A 113 41.95 -3.84 33.99
C HIS A 113 41.47 -3.86 32.53
N SER A 114 42.24 -4.48 31.63
CA SER A 114 41.89 -4.58 30.20
C SER A 114 40.51 -5.23 30.02
N ARG A 115 40.25 -6.33 30.73
CA ARG A 115 38.98 -7.06 30.62
C ARG A 115 37.80 -6.29 31.20
N LEU A 116 37.94 -5.74 32.42
CA LEU A 116 36.87 -5.03 33.11
C LEU A 116 36.48 -3.74 32.38
N LEU A 117 37.45 -2.96 31.87
CA LEU A 117 37.15 -1.76 31.09
C LEU A 117 36.55 -2.09 29.72
N GLY A 118 37.01 -3.17 29.07
CA GLY A 118 36.41 -3.66 27.84
C GLY A 118 34.93 -4.00 28.03
N ALA A 119 34.61 -4.79 29.06
CA ALA A 119 33.24 -5.18 29.40
C ALA A 119 32.36 -3.97 29.77
N SER A 120 32.91 -2.98 30.49
CA SER A 120 32.19 -1.78 30.88
C SER A 120 31.66 -0.99 29.67
N ARG A 121 32.43 -0.89 28.58
CA ARG A 121 31.98 -0.20 27.35
C ARG A 121 30.80 -0.92 26.69
N GLU A 122 30.84 -2.24 26.65
CA GLU A 122 29.77 -3.08 26.09
C GLU A 122 28.49 -2.97 26.94
N ILE A 123 28.63 -3.01 28.27
CA ILE A 123 27.51 -2.86 29.21
C ILE A 123 26.88 -1.46 29.08
N HIS A 124 27.68 -0.40 29.01
CA HIS A 124 27.16 0.96 28.82
C HIS A 124 26.46 1.12 27.45
N ALA A 125 27.02 0.55 26.38
CA ALA A 125 26.39 0.56 25.07
C ALA A 125 25.04 -0.17 25.08
N ALA A 126 24.98 -1.35 25.71
CA ALA A 126 23.75 -2.10 25.89
C ALA A 126 22.71 -1.31 26.71
N PHE A 127 23.13 -0.66 27.80
CA PHE A 127 22.24 0.16 28.63
C PHE A 127 21.69 1.37 27.86
N CYS A 128 22.53 2.07 27.10
CA CYS A 128 22.09 3.18 26.24
C CYS A 128 21.04 2.72 25.21
N LEU A 129 21.29 1.58 24.56
CA LEU A 129 20.35 0.99 23.59
C LEU A 129 19.04 0.56 24.24
N GLN A 130 19.10 -0.12 25.39
CA GLN A 130 17.91 -0.56 26.12
C GLN A 130 17.08 0.64 26.59
N ARG A 131 17.72 1.67 27.15
CA ARG A 131 17.05 2.89 27.61
C ARG A 131 16.41 3.65 26.45
N TRP A 132 17.11 3.79 25.34
CA TRP A 132 16.56 4.38 24.11
C TRP A 132 15.36 3.58 23.59
N TRP A 133 15.47 2.25 23.52
CA TRP A 133 14.42 1.37 23.03
C TRP A 133 13.16 1.42 23.90
N VAL A 134 13.30 1.38 25.23
CA VAL A 134 12.15 1.47 26.15
C VAL A 134 11.41 2.79 25.96
N GLN A 135 12.14 3.91 25.85
CA GLN A 135 11.52 5.21 25.60
C GLN A 135 10.83 5.25 24.24
N ARG A 136 11.50 4.75 23.19
CA ARG A 136 10.96 4.73 21.83
C ARG A 136 9.72 3.83 21.71
N SER A 137 9.73 2.69 22.39
CA SER A 137 8.63 1.73 22.42
C SER A 137 7.38 2.33 23.09
N ARG A 138 7.57 3.04 24.22
CA ARG A 138 6.46 3.76 24.89
C ARG A 138 5.85 4.84 24.01
N LEU A 139 6.67 5.66 23.36
CA LEU A 139 6.18 6.69 22.42
C LEU A 139 5.41 6.06 21.26
N LYS A 140 5.92 4.96 20.68
CA LYS A 140 5.23 4.25 19.59
C LYS A 140 3.87 3.68 20.02
N GLN A 141 3.73 3.23 21.27
CA GLN A 141 2.44 2.79 21.83
C GLN A 141 1.47 3.96 22.03
N GLN A 142 1.95 5.11 22.48
CA GLN A 142 1.14 6.34 22.61
C GLN A 142 0.65 6.83 21.24
N ASP A 143 1.55 6.94 20.26
CA ASP A 143 1.20 7.34 18.89
C ASP A 143 0.13 6.41 18.30
N ALA A 144 0.26 5.08 18.50
CA ALA A 144 -0.72 4.12 18.00
C ALA A 144 -2.11 4.31 18.65
N LEU A 145 -2.15 4.58 19.95
CA LEU A 145 -3.40 4.86 20.66
C LEU A 145 -4.04 6.16 20.16
N GLU A 146 -3.25 7.22 19.97
CA GLU A 146 -3.72 8.50 19.42
C GLU A 146 -4.25 8.33 17.99
N THR A 147 -3.57 7.56 17.13
CA THR A 147 -4.07 7.26 15.78
C THR A 147 -5.39 6.52 15.81
N GLN A 148 -5.58 5.57 16.72
CA GLN A 148 -6.84 4.83 16.85
C GLN A 148 -7.99 5.74 17.29
N GLN A 149 -7.73 6.65 18.24
CA GLN A 149 -8.69 7.67 18.66
C GLN A 149 -9.03 8.65 17.54
N ASN A 150 -8.01 9.11 16.80
CA ASN A 150 -8.18 10.01 15.65
C ASN A 150 -8.96 9.36 14.51
N ASP A 151 -8.72 8.07 14.22
CA ASP A 151 -9.47 7.32 13.20
C ASP A 151 -10.94 7.14 13.59
N ALA A 152 -11.21 6.82 14.86
CA ALA A 152 -12.57 6.76 15.39
C ALA A 152 -13.27 8.13 15.32
N ALA A 153 -12.58 9.20 15.72
CA ALA A 153 -13.09 10.56 15.61
C ALA A 153 -13.36 10.95 14.15
N MET A 154 -12.46 10.62 13.22
CA MET A 154 -12.67 10.83 11.79
C MET A 154 -13.87 10.05 11.24
N ALA A 155 -14.10 8.82 11.69
CA ALA A 155 -15.27 8.03 11.29
C ALA A 155 -16.58 8.71 11.72
N ILE A 156 -16.65 9.16 12.98
CA ILE A 156 -17.79 9.91 13.51
C ILE A 156 -17.97 11.21 12.74
N GLN A 157 -16.91 11.99 12.55
CA GLN A 157 -16.96 13.25 11.81
C GLN A 157 -17.38 13.07 10.35
N ARG A 158 -16.98 11.97 9.69
CA ARG A 158 -17.44 11.65 8.33
C ARG A 158 -18.93 11.36 8.33
N TRP A 159 -19.43 10.60 9.31
CA TRP A 159 -20.83 10.24 9.41
C TRP A 159 -21.70 11.48 9.70
N THR A 160 -21.29 12.33 10.64
CA THR A 160 -22.00 13.58 10.94
C THR A 160 -21.97 14.57 9.79
N ARG A 161 -20.83 14.73 9.10
CA ARG A 161 -20.74 15.57 7.89
C ARG A 161 -21.62 15.06 6.76
N ARG A 162 -21.66 13.74 6.52
CA ARG A 162 -22.58 13.13 5.55
C ARG A 162 -24.04 13.31 5.96
N GLY A 163 -24.36 13.13 7.23
CA GLY A 163 -25.71 13.36 7.77
C GLY A 163 -26.16 14.82 7.61
N LEU A 164 -25.28 15.78 7.91
CA LEU A 164 -25.55 17.20 7.73
C LEU A 164 -25.70 17.56 6.25
N GLN A 165 -24.85 17.01 5.38
CA GLN A 165 -24.96 17.19 3.92
C GLN A 165 -26.28 16.60 3.40
N MET A 166 -26.66 15.40 3.83
CA MET A 166 -27.95 14.78 3.49
C MET A 166 -29.14 15.60 4.00
N TRP A 167 -29.05 16.16 5.21
CA TRP A 167 -30.08 17.04 5.75
C TRP A 167 -30.20 18.34 4.95
N ARG A 168 -29.08 18.99 4.61
CA ARG A 168 -29.05 20.18 3.75
C ARG A 168 -29.61 19.87 2.36
N CYS A 169 -29.18 18.75 1.77
CA CYS A 169 -29.74 18.26 0.51
C CYS A 169 -31.25 18.06 0.65
N ARG A 170 -31.74 17.40 1.70
CA ARG A 170 -33.19 17.19 1.90
C ARG A 170 -33.94 18.52 1.98
N GLN A 171 -33.40 19.52 2.68
CA GLN A 171 -33.97 20.87 2.73
C GLN A 171 -34.02 21.53 1.33
N THR A 172 -32.92 21.50 0.58
CA THR A 172 -32.89 22.03 -0.79
C THR A 172 -33.78 21.23 -1.74
N TRP A 173 -33.88 19.92 -1.56
CA TRP A 173 -34.76 19.04 -2.34
C TRP A 173 -36.23 19.28 -1.98
N THR A 174 -36.58 19.58 -0.73
CA THR A 174 -37.95 19.98 -0.39
C THR A 174 -38.30 21.35 -0.96
N GLN A 175 -37.36 22.30 -0.96
CA GLN A 175 -37.55 23.61 -1.58
C GLN A 175 -37.65 23.50 -3.10
N LEU A 176 -36.77 22.73 -3.74
CA LEU A 176 -36.80 22.44 -5.18
C LEU A 176 -38.03 21.63 -5.55
N ALA A 177 -38.43 20.63 -4.76
CA ALA A 177 -39.65 19.87 -5.01
C ALA A 177 -40.89 20.76 -4.87
N PHE A 178 -40.91 21.70 -3.92
CA PHE A 178 -41.99 22.69 -3.80
C PHE A 178 -42.01 23.64 -4.99
N GLN A 179 -40.86 24.19 -5.39
CA GLN A 179 -40.73 25.02 -6.58
C GLN A 179 -41.05 24.27 -7.87
N LEU A 180 -40.65 23.01 -7.99
CA LEU A 180 -41.01 22.12 -9.09
C LEU A 180 -42.47 21.72 -9.04
N THR A 181 -43.09 21.56 -7.88
CA THR A 181 -44.54 21.28 -7.77
C THR A 181 -45.33 22.51 -8.20
N LEU A 182 -44.86 23.72 -7.88
CA LEU A 182 -45.43 24.98 -8.37
C LEU A 182 -45.17 25.17 -9.88
N ALA A 183 -43.94 24.94 -10.34
CA ALA A 183 -43.57 25.04 -11.73
C ALA A 183 -44.24 23.95 -12.58
N LEU A 184 -44.46 22.74 -12.07
CA LEU A 184 -45.29 21.70 -12.70
C LEU A 184 -46.78 22.01 -12.59
N ARG A 185 -47.21 22.94 -11.71
CA ARG A 185 -48.59 23.44 -11.66
C ARG A 185 -48.81 24.57 -12.67
N GLU A 186 -47.79 25.39 -12.90
CA GLU A 186 -47.73 26.39 -13.97
C GLU A 186 -47.49 25.73 -15.33
N GLU A 187 -46.51 24.83 -15.43
CA GLU A 187 -46.28 23.94 -16.57
C GLU A 187 -47.37 22.88 -16.71
N SER A 188 -48.23 22.55 -15.74
CA SER A 188 -49.46 21.77 -16.08
C SER A 188 -50.60 22.68 -16.48
N ALA A 189 -50.60 23.95 -16.07
CA ALA A 189 -51.45 24.95 -16.71
C ALA A 189 -50.99 25.25 -18.16
N GLU A 190 -49.69 25.12 -18.48
CA GLU A 190 -49.14 25.20 -19.84
C GLU A 190 -49.13 23.84 -20.58
N ASN A 191 -48.79 22.71 -19.93
CA ASN A 191 -48.72 21.33 -20.45
C ASN A 191 -50.04 20.55 -20.33
N VAL A 192 -51.13 21.15 -19.85
CA VAL A 192 -52.46 20.72 -20.31
C VAL A 192 -52.54 20.82 -21.86
N GLN A 193 -51.54 21.42 -22.52
CA GLN A 193 -51.31 21.34 -23.97
C GLN A 193 -50.25 20.32 -24.45
N ASP A 194 -49.46 19.64 -23.58
CA ASP A 194 -48.27 18.85 -23.99
C ASP A 194 -48.23 17.38 -23.52
N GLU A 195 -49.32 16.84 -22.96
CA GLU A 195 -49.52 15.39 -22.70
C GLU A 195 -49.62 14.53 -24.00
N GLY A 196 -49.26 15.08 -25.17
CA GLY A 196 -49.50 14.47 -26.48
C GLY A 196 -48.27 14.12 -27.29
N ILE A 197 -47.04 14.26 -26.80
CA ILE A 197 -45.85 14.06 -27.64
C ILE A 197 -45.42 12.56 -27.61
N PRO A 198 -45.63 11.80 -28.69
CA PRO A 198 -45.26 10.37 -28.73
C PRO A 198 -43.74 10.19 -28.61
N LEU A 199 -43.28 9.04 -28.09
CA LEU A 199 -41.87 8.65 -27.94
C LEU A 199 -41.04 8.89 -29.23
N ARG A 200 -41.69 8.75 -30.39
CA ARG A 200 -41.15 9.04 -31.72
C ARG A 200 -40.71 10.50 -31.90
N CYS A 201 -41.40 11.47 -31.33
CA CYS A 201 -41.05 12.88 -31.43
C CYS A 201 -39.81 13.20 -30.59
N HIS A 202 -39.67 12.63 -29.39
CA HIS A 202 -38.44 12.72 -28.60
C HIS A 202 -37.24 12.12 -29.34
N LEU A 203 -37.44 10.99 -30.04
CA LEU A 203 -36.43 10.40 -30.90
C LEU A 203 -36.00 11.38 -32.01
N LYS A 204 -36.95 11.94 -32.75
CA LYS A 204 -36.68 12.88 -33.85
C LYS A 204 -35.99 14.16 -33.35
N GLN A 205 -36.41 14.70 -32.22
CA GLN A 205 -35.81 15.87 -31.61
C GLN A 205 -34.37 15.60 -31.16
N ALA A 206 -34.11 14.46 -30.53
CA ALA A 206 -32.75 14.06 -30.15
C ALA A 206 -31.83 13.90 -31.36
N LEU A 207 -32.32 13.31 -32.46
CA LEU A 207 -31.56 13.18 -33.71
C LEU A 207 -31.28 14.55 -34.35
N ALA A 208 -32.27 15.44 -34.40
CA ALA A 208 -32.10 16.79 -34.93
C ALA A 208 -31.04 17.59 -34.14
N ILE A 209 -31.04 17.50 -32.81
CA ILE A 209 -30.05 18.16 -31.95
C ILE A 209 -28.64 17.56 -32.19
N LEU A 210 -28.53 16.26 -32.40
CA LEU A 210 -27.25 15.60 -32.63
C LEU A 210 -26.63 15.95 -33.99
N GLU A 211 -27.45 16.24 -35.00
CA GLU A 211 -27.01 16.75 -36.31
C GLU A 211 -26.65 18.24 -36.30
N THR A 212 -27.44 19.07 -35.60
CA THR A 212 -27.35 20.53 -35.71
C THR A 212 -26.49 21.19 -34.64
N SER A 213 -26.39 20.61 -33.43
CA SER A 213 -25.81 21.30 -32.29
C SER A 213 -24.28 21.17 -32.21
N PRO A 214 -23.54 22.28 -32.03
CA PRO A 214 -22.10 22.25 -31.77
C PRO A 214 -21.75 22.11 -30.28
N ARG A 215 -22.74 22.24 -29.38
CA ARG A 215 -22.52 22.32 -27.92
C ARG A 215 -22.52 20.93 -27.27
N VAL A 216 -21.40 20.57 -26.64
CA VAL A 216 -21.19 19.24 -26.01
C VAL A 216 -22.29 18.86 -25.01
N HIS A 217 -22.75 19.80 -24.18
CA HIS A 217 -23.79 19.52 -23.20
C HIS A 217 -25.16 19.18 -23.84
N GLN A 218 -25.52 19.88 -24.91
CA GLN A 218 -26.76 19.61 -25.66
C GLN A 218 -26.68 18.26 -26.37
N VAL A 219 -25.52 17.94 -26.96
CA VAL A 219 -25.26 16.62 -27.55
C VAL A 219 -25.35 15.52 -26.49
N LEU A 220 -24.79 15.72 -25.30
CA LEU A 220 -24.88 14.74 -24.21
C LEU A 220 -26.33 14.48 -23.78
N GLN A 221 -27.13 15.54 -23.62
CA GLN A 221 -28.54 15.40 -23.25
C GLN A 221 -29.34 14.69 -24.35
N ALA A 222 -29.12 15.04 -25.62
CA ALA A 222 -29.76 14.38 -26.76
C ALA A 222 -29.40 12.89 -26.83
N VAL A 223 -28.13 12.52 -26.60
CA VAL A 223 -27.68 11.13 -26.59
C VAL A 223 -28.30 10.35 -25.41
N LYS A 224 -28.46 10.96 -24.24
CA LYS A 224 -29.15 10.33 -23.10
C LYS A 224 -30.63 10.05 -23.43
N THR A 225 -31.33 11.01 -24.01
CA THR A 225 -32.71 10.81 -24.48
C THR A 225 -32.78 9.70 -25.53
N LEU A 226 -31.84 9.69 -26.48
CA LEU A 226 -31.71 8.66 -27.51
C LEU A 226 -31.46 7.26 -26.89
N GLU A 227 -30.60 7.16 -25.88
CA GLU A 227 -30.33 5.91 -25.15
C GLU A 227 -31.61 5.35 -24.54
N ILE A 228 -32.38 6.17 -23.84
CA ILE A 228 -33.64 5.76 -23.22
C ILE A 228 -34.62 5.28 -24.30
N CYS A 229 -34.79 6.02 -25.40
CA CYS A 229 -35.69 5.65 -26.49
C CYS A 229 -35.34 4.28 -27.10
N VAL A 230 -34.04 4.06 -27.36
CA VAL A 230 -33.53 2.82 -27.98
C VAL A 230 -33.54 1.65 -26.99
N ARG A 231 -33.38 1.91 -25.70
CA ARG A 231 -33.45 0.90 -24.63
C ARG A 231 -34.87 0.43 -24.36
N VAL A 232 -35.84 1.34 -24.33
CA VAL A 232 -37.23 1.06 -23.93
C VAL A 232 -38.06 0.51 -25.10
N SER A 233 -37.89 1.02 -26.33
CA SER A 233 -38.73 0.62 -27.47
C SER A 233 -37.98 -0.19 -28.54
N LYS A 234 -38.56 -1.33 -28.94
CA LYS A 234 -38.07 -2.10 -30.11
C LYS A 234 -38.32 -1.37 -31.43
N GLU A 235 -39.43 -0.64 -31.54
CA GLU A 235 -39.79 0.11 -32.75
C GLU A 235 -38.81 1.26 -33.02
N CYS A 236 -38.40 1.97 -31.97
CA CYS A 236 -37.38 3.03 -32.08
C CYS A 236 -36.03 2.47 -32.55
N ARG A 237 -35.68 1.23 -32.19
CA ARG A 237 -34.47 0.57 -32.70
C ARG A 237 -34.54 0.33 -34.21
N VAL A 238 -35.67 -0.18 -34.69
CA VAL A 238 -35.90 -0.45 -36.12
C VAL A 238 -35.89 0.87 -36.90
N GLU A 239 -36.56 1.91 -36.40
CA GLU A 239 -36.59 3.24 -37.01
C GLU A 239 -35.18 3.87 -37.06
N CYS A 240 -34.38 3.75 -35.99
CA CYS A 240 -32.99 4.21 -35.98
C CYS A 240 -32.11 3.49 -37.02
N LEU A 241 -32.32 2.18 -37.21
CA LEU A 241 -31.60 1.41 -38.22
C LEU A 241 -32.01 1.83 -39.64
N ALA A 242 -33.32 2.06 -39.88
CA ALA A 242 -33.83 2.54 -41.16
C ALA A 242 -33.27 3.92 -41.54
N HIS A 243 -33.11 4.83 -40.57
CA HIS A 243 -32.57 6.18 -40.79
C HIS A 243 -31.03 6.27 -40.76
N ARG A 244 -30.29 5.15 -40.78
CA ARG A 244 -28.81 5.12 -40.74
C ARG A 244 -28.19 5.89 -39.56
N VAL A 245 -28.91 5.99 -38.44
CA VAL A 245 -28.43 6.60 -37.19
C VAL A 245 -27.08 6.04 -36.72
N PRO A 246 -26.74 4.74 -36.88
CA PRO A 246 -25.41 4.24 -36.55
C PRO A 246 -24.26 5.00 -37.22
N ARG A 247 -24.40 5.40 -38.50
CA ARG A 247 -23.36 6.17 -39.20
C ARG A 247 -23.19 7.57 -38.61
N LEU A 248 -24.30 8.20 -38.22
CA LEU A 248 -24.31 9.48 -37.53
C LEU A 248 -23.58 9.37 -36.18
N LEU A 249 -23.87 8.31 -35.41
CA LEU A 249 -23.19 8.02 -34.15
C LEU A 249 -21.69 7.80 -34.35
N TYR A 250 -21.26 7.05 -35.37
CA TYR A 250 -19.82 6.85 -35.65
C TYR A 250 -19.11 8.17 -35.95
N LYS A 251 -19.73 9.06 -36.74
CA LYS A 251 -19.19 10.41 -37.00
C LYS A 251 -19.06 11.24 -35.72
N THR A 252 -20.07 11.20 -34.85
CA THR A 252 -19.99 11.92 -33.55
C THR A 252 -18.93 11.33 -32.64
N ILE A 253 -18.78 10.01 -32.58
CA ILE A 253 -17.73 9.36 -31.78
C ILE A 253 -16.35 9.79 -32.29
N ARG A 254 -16.10 9.78 -33.61
CA ARG A 254 -14.83 10.29 -34.19
C ARG A 254 -14.55 11.74 -33.80
N LYS A 255 -15.58 12.59 -33.76
CA LYS A 255 -15.46 14.01 -33.38
C LYS A 255 -15.01 14.19 -31.92
N TYR A 256 -15.53 13.38 -31.01
CA TYR A 256 -15.29 13.54 -29.56
C TYR A 256 -14.20 12.62 -28.98
N ASN A 257 -13.64 11.69 -29.76
CA ASN A 257 -12.56 10.76 -29.34
C ASN A 257 -11.18 11.42 -29.12
N ARG A 258 -11.07 12.75 -29.21
CA ARG A 258 -9.78 13.48 -29.10
C ARG A 258 -9.32 13.75 -27.67
N SER A 259 -10.22 13.73 -26.68
CA SER A 259 -9.89 14.14 -25.30
C SER A 259 -10.65 13.33 -24.23
N ARG A 260 -9.95 13.02 -23.13
CA ARG A 260 -10.49 12.29 -21.96
C ARG A 260 -11.64 13.02 -21.26
N ARG A 261 -11.78 14.34 -21.46
CA ARG A 261 -12.86 15.17 -20.89
C ARG A 261 -14.27 14.78 -21.40
N HIS A 262 -14.37 13.97 -22.46
CA HIS A 262 -15.65 13.52 -23.04
C HIS A 262 -15.98 12.05 -22.75
N SER A 263 -15.38 11.45 -21.71
CA SER A 263 -15.58 10.02 -21.40
C SER A 263 -17.04 9.64 -21.12
N GLU A 264 -17.82 10.52 -20.48
CA GLU A 264 -19.24 10.29 -20.23
C GLU A 264 -20.05 10.27 -21.54
N LEU A 265 -19.81 11.22 -22.43
CA LEU A 265 -20.47 11.26 -23.74
C LEU A 265 -20.13 10.03 -24.59
N LEU A 266 -18.85 9.63 -24.61
CA LEU A 266 -18.40 8.44 -25.32
C LEU A 266 -19.03 7.17 -24.75
N HIS A 267 -19.17 7.06 -23.43
CA HIS A 267 -19.85 5.93 -22.80
C HIS A 267 -21.31 5.81 -23.25
N GLN A 268 -22.05 6.92 -23.22
CA GLN A 268 -23.46 6.96 -23.64
C GLN A 268 -23.61 6.64 -25.14
N LEU A 269 -22.75 7.19 -26.00
CA LEU A 269 -22.73 6.88 -27.44
C LEU A 269 -22.45 5.39 -27.71
N LEU A 270 -21.48 4.79 -27.00
CA LEU A 270 -21.17 3.37 -27.12
C LEU A 270 -22.32 2.48 -26.64
N GLN A 271 -23.04 2.89 -25.59
CA GLN A 271 -24.24 2.18 -25.12
C GLN A 271 -25.35 2.19 -26.17
N VAL A 272 -25.64 3.34 -26.79
CA VAL A 272 -26.63 3.42 -27.89
C VAL A 272 -26.24 2.49 -29.03
N CYS A 273 -24.97 2.50 -29.47
CA CYS A 273 -24.47 1.58 -30.50
C CYS A 273 -24.62 0.10 -30.08
N LEU A 274 -24.44 -0.22 -28.79
CA LEU A 274 -24.58 -1.59 -28.28
C LEU A 274 -26.04 -2.05 -28.34
N TYR A 275 -26.99 -1.19 -28.00
CA TYR A 275 -28.41 -1.53 -28.10
C TYR A 275 -28.86 -1.72 -29.55
N LEU A 276 -28.39 -0.85 -30.47
CA LEU A 276 -28.70 -0.97 -31.90
C LEU A 276 -28.10 -2.24 -32.53
N THR A 277 -26.88 -2.63 -32.13
CA THR A 277 -26.24 -3.87 -32.61
C THR A 277 -26.85 -5.14 -32.00
N SER A 278 -27.46 -5.07 -30.81
CA SER A 278 -28.12 -6.21 -30.18
C SER A 278 -29.37 -6.65 -30.93
N SER A 279 -30.04 -5.73 -31.63
CA SER A 279 -31.30 -6.00 -32.34
C SER A 279 -31.12 -6.77 -33.66
N ARG A 280 -29.89 -6.84 -34.18
CA ARG A 280 -29.59 -7.46 -35.49
C ARG A 280 -29.59 -8.99 -35.44
N GLY A 281 -29.47 -9.59 -34.25
CA GLY A 281 -29.46 -11.04 -34.05
C GLY A 281 -30.84 -11.70 -33.86
N GLU A 282 -31.90 -10.93 -33.57
CA GLU A 282 -33.28 -11.44 -33.43
C GLU A 282 -34.10 -11.34 -34.73
N ALA A 283 -33.64 -10.54 -35.70
CA ALA A 283 -34.39 -10.23 -36.93
C ALA A 283 -34.36 -11.35 -37.99
N THR A 284 -33.69 -12.48 -37.72
CA THR A 284 -33.59 -13.59 -38.68
C THR A 284 -34.70 -14.64 -38.54
N THR A 285 -35.67 -14.51 -37.64
CA THR A 285 -36.64 -15.61 -37.41
C THR A 285 -38.12 -15.28 -37.58
N ILE A 286 -38.58 -14.02 -37.56
CA ILE A 286 -40.03 -13.75 -37.63
C ILE A 286 -40.38 -12.52 -38.49
N MET A 287 -41.10 -12.81 -39.59
CA MET A 287 -41.95 -11.94 -40.42
C MET A 287 -41.32 -10.95 -41.42
N SER A 288 -41.35 -11.39 -42.67
CA SER A 288 -41.81 -10.71 -43.89
C SER A 288 -42.39 -9.30 -43.74
N THR A 289 -41.56 -8.28 -43.97
CA THR A 289 -41.89 -7.11 -44.81
C THR A 289 -40.59 -6.60 -45.46
N PRO A 290 -40.51 -6.48 -46.79
CA PRO A 290 -39.27 -6.14 -47.47
C PRO A 290 -39.10 -4.62 -47.46
N VAL A 291 -38.58 -4.05 -46.37
CA VAL A 291 -38.01 -2.71 -46.44
C VAL A 291 -36.60 -2.87 -46.99
N ALA A 292 -36.51 -2.72 -48.32
CA ALA A 292 -35.31 -2.49 -49.09
C ALA A 292 -34.10 -3.35 -48.71
N ALA A 293 -33.99 -4.49 -49.40
CA ALA A 293 -32.69 -4.99 -49.78
C ALA A 293 -31.95 -3.88 -50.54
N ASP A 294 -31.09 -3.16 -49.84
CA ASP A 294 -30.00 -2.41 -50.41
C ASP A 294 -28.78 -2.80 -49.57
N GLY A 295 -27.71 -3.24 -50.23
CA GLY A 295 -26.68 -4.13 -49.70
C GLY A 295 -26.34 -3.92 -48.22
N GLN A 296 -26.11 -5.02 -47.48
CA GLN A 296 -25.48 -4.95 -46.15
C GLN A 296 -24.45 -3.83 -46.20
N ASP A 297 -24.61 -2.83 -45.33
CA ASP A 297 -23.74 -1.66 -45.30
C ASP A 297 -22.32 -2.08 -44.87
N VAL A 298 -21.63 -2.79 -45.76
CA VAL A 298 -20.36 -3.48 -45.52
C VAL A 298 -19.30 -2.43 -45.24
N ASP A 299 -19.34 -1.31 -45.95
CA ASP A 299 -18.47 -0.15 -45.72
C ASP A 299 -18.73 0.48 -44.34
N GLY A 300 -19.99 0.67 -43.95
CA GLY A 300 -20.34 1.20 -42.63
C GLY A 300 -19.98 0.25 -41.49
N VAL A 301 -20.07 -1.07 -41.70
CA VAL A 301 -19.65 -2.08 -40.72
C VAL A 301 -18.11 -2.12 -40.62
N ALA A 302 -17.38 -2.04 -41.74
CA ALA A 302 -15.92 -1.95 -41.74
C ALA A 302 -15.43 -0.67 -41.06
N GLU A 303 -16.05 0.48 -41.36
CA GLU A 303 -15.79 1.76 -40.69
C GLU A 303 -16.06 1.71 -39.18
N SER A 304 -17.09 0.98 -38.77
CA SER A 304 -17.40 0.78 -37.35
C SER A 304 -16.36 -0.10 -36.65
N LEU A 305 -15.85 -1.14 -37.33
CA LEU A 305 -14.82 -2.02 -36.80
C LEU A 305 -13.51 -1.26 -36.58
N GLU A 306 -13.09 -0.44 -37.55
CA GLU A 306 -11.93 0.43 -37.38
C GLU A 306 -12.10 1.38 -36.21
N LEU A 307 -13.29 1.99 -36.07
CA LEU A 307 -13.62 2.88 -34.95
C LEU A 307 -13.57 2.15 -33.59
N TRP A 308 -14.09 0.93 -33.47
CA TRP A 308 -14.01 0.18 -32.21
C TRP A 308 -12.57 -0.17 -31.83
N ILE A 309 -11.74 -0.51 -32.83
CA ILE A 309 -10.31 -0.77 -32.62
C ILE A 309 -9.59 0.52 -32.22
N ASP A 310 -9.94 1.67 -32.79
CA ASP A 310 -9.40 2.97 -32.39
C ASP A 310 -9.79 3.32 -30.95
N MET A 311 -11.04 3.05 -30.55
CA MET A 311 -11.50 3.24 -29.17
C MET A 311 -10.73 2.34 -28.18
N LEU A 312 -10.44 1.08 -28.56
CA LEU A 312 -9.62 0.17 -27.77
C LEU A 312 -8.18 0.67 -27.59
N HIS A 313 -7.59 1.26 -28.63
CA HIS A 313 -6.27 1.87 -28.55
C HIS A 313 -6.26 3.13 -27.66
N MET A 314 -7.22 4.04 -27.86
CA MET A 314 -7.25 5.35 -27.20
C MET A 314 -7.62 5.24 -25.71
N HIS A 315 -8.50 4.30 -25.34
CA HIS A 315 -9.02 4.17 -23.97
C HIS A 315 -8.56 2.90 -23.25
N ARG A 316 -7.29 2.50 -23.44
CA ARG A 316 -6.68 1.28 -22.86
C ARG A 316 -6.72 1.17 -21.33
N GLU A 317 -6.82 2.31 -20.63
CA GLU A 317 -6.80 2.40 -19.16
C GLU A 317 -8.20 2.51 -18.55
N SER A 318 -9.24 2.76 -19.34
CA SER A 318 -10.62 2.88 -18.86
C SER A 318 -11.32 1.53 -18.92
N THR A 319 -11.84 1.05 -17.78
CA THR A 319 -12.60 -0.21 -17.74
C THR A 319 -13.85 -0.17 -18.62
N ASP A 320 -14.60 0.91 -18.53
CA ASP A 320 -15.95 0.97 -19.08
C ASP A 320 -15.92 1.19 -20.59
N LEU A 321 -15.09 2.12 -21.07
CA LEU A 321 -14.95 2.38 -22.49
C LEU A 321 -14.32 1.19 -23.21
N PHE A 322 -13.29 0.58 -22.63
CA PHE A 322 -12.59 -0.57 -23.23
C PHE A 322 -13.48 -1.81 -23.31
N THR A 323 -14.27 -2.09 -22.27
CA THR A 323 -15.18 -3.25 -22.28
C THR A 323 -16.34 -3.06 -23.24
N LEU A 324 -16.90 -1.85 -23.34
CA LEU A 324 -17.94 -1.53 -24.32
C LEU A 324 -17.43 -1.62 -25.75
N SER A 325 -16.27 -1.04 -26.06
CA SER A 325 -15.65 -1.13 -27.38
C SER A 325 -15.28 -2.56 -27.76
N ALA A 326 -14.80 -3.37 -26.81
CA ALA A 326 -14.53 -4.79 -27.04
C ALA A 326 -15.82 -5.58 -27.36
N ARG A 327 -16.92 -5.34 -26.63
CA ARG A 327 -18.21 -5.98 -26.89
C ARG A 327 -18.76 -5.62 -28.27
N LEU A 328 -18.65 -4.34 -28.65
CA LEU A 328 -19.04 -3.86 -29.97
C LEU A 328 -18.18 -4.51 -31.06
N CYS A 329 -16.86 -4.52 -30.89
CA CYS A 329 -15.91 -5.18 -31.80
C CYS A 329 -16.25 -6.66 -32.00
N LYS A 330 -16.50 -7.41 -30.92
CA LYS A 330 -16.92 -8.83 -30.99
C LYS A 330 -18.19 -9.01 -31.82
N ARG A 331 -19.20 -8.17 -31.59
CA ARG A 331 -20.49 -8.24 -32.30
C ARG A 331 -20.33 -7.88 -33.78
N THR A 332 -19.55 -6.84 -34.10
CA THR A 332 -19.30 -6.47 -35.49
C THR A 332 -18.56 -7.56 -36.26
N LEU A 333 -17.56 -8.19 -35.62
CA LEU A 333 -16.83 -9.31 -36.21
C LEU A 333 -17.75 -10.51 -36.49
N ALA A 334 -18.65 -10.85 -35.56
CA ALA A 334 -19.63 -11.92 -35.76
C ALA A 334 -20.63 -11.63 -36.90
N THR A 335 -20.88 -10.37 -37.24
CA THR A 335 -21.80 -9.98 -38.32
C THR A 335 -21.12 -9.79 -39.68
N LEU A 336 -19.78 -9.73 -39.73
CA LEU A 336 -19.04 -9.54 -40.97
C LEU A 336 -18.91 -10.88 -41.70
N ASN A 337 -19.76 -11.11 -42.69
CA ASN A 337 -19.58 -12.20 -43.64
C ASN A 337 -18.50 -11.80 -44.68
N ALA A 338 -17.35 -12.48 -44.63
CA ALA A 338 -16.46 -12.71 -45.77
C ALA A 338 -15.87 -11.52 -46.56
N ASN A 339 -15.43 -10.43 -45.91
CA ASN A 339 -14.45 -9.51 -46.52
C ASN A 339 -13.05 -9.75 -45.94
N LYS A 340 -12.26 -10.63 -46.58
CA LYS A 340 -10.90 -11.04 -46.13
C LYS A 340 -10.01 -9.86 -45.73
N TRP A 341 -9.95 -8.80 -46.56
CA TRP A 341 -9.00 -7.69 -46.37
C TRP A 341 -9.25 -6.86 -45.10
N SER A 342 -10.51 -6.57 -44.76
CA SER A 342 -10.84 -5.81 -43.54
C SER A 342 -10.58 -6.62 -42.28
N ILE A 343 -10.76 -7.95 -42.36
CA ILE A 343 -10.53 -8.87 -41.26
C ILE A 343 -9.03 -9.01 -40.99
N ASP A 344 -8.20 -9.13 -42.03
CA ASP A 344 -6.74 -9.24 -41.90
C ASP A 344 -6.11 -7.99 -41.27
N LYS A 345 -6.53 -6.80 -41.70
CA LYS A 345 -6.10 -5.53 -41.11
C LYS A 345 -6.53 -5.39 -39.65
N ALA A 346 -7.77 -5.76 -39.34
CA ALA A 346 -8.29 -5.75 -37.97
C ALA A 346 -7.56 -6.75 -37.06
N LEU A 347 -7.31 -7.97 -37.56
CA LEU A 347 -6.52 -9.02 -36.91
C LEU A 347 -5.13 -8.52 -36.54
N TRP A 348 -4.43 -7.92 -37.49
CA TRP A 348 -3.08 -7.42 -37.25
C TRP A 348 -3.06 -6.35 -36.14
N ARG A 349 -4.00 -5.40 -36.17
CA ARG A 349 -4.12 -4.35 -35.14
C ARG A 349 -4.48 -4.92 -33.76
N LEU A 350 -5.40 -5.90 -33.70
CA LEU A 350 -5.77 -6.57 -32.46
C LEU A 350 -4.62 -7.41 -31.87
N ARG A 351 -3.83 -8.08 -32.72
CA ARG A 351 -2.62 -8.81 -32.29
C ARG A 351 -1.56 -7.87 -31.72
N LEU A 352 -1.35 -6.71 -32.35
CA LEU A 352 -0.42 -5.69 -31.86
C LEU A 352 -0.86 -5.12 -30.51
N LEU A 353 -2.13 -4.76 -30.36
CA LEU A 353 -2.74 -4.36 -29.09
C LEU A 353 -2.55 -5.43 -28.02
N HIS A 354 -2.85 -6.68 -28.36
CA HIS A 354 -2.73 -7.80 -27.44
C HIS A 354 -1.29 -7.97 -26.95
N ALA A 355 -0.32 -7.97 -27.86
CA ALA A 355 1.10 -8.07 -27.52
C ALA A 355 1.57 -6.92 -26.62
N MET A 356 1.12 -5.68 -26.89
CA MET A 356 1.40 -4.52 -26.06
C MET A 356 0.80 -4.67 -24.65
N MET A 357 -0.45 -5.11 -24.53
CA MET A 357 -1.12 -5.30 -23.23
C MET A 357 -0.52 -6.47 -22.44
N ALA A 358 -0.12 -7.56 -23.11
CA ALA A 358 0.57 -8.68 -22.49
C ALA A 358 1.96 -8.28 -21.96
N LYS A 359 2.71 -7.48 -22.73
CA LYS A 359 4.01 -6.95 -22.29
C LYS A 359 3.88 -6.02 -21.10
N THR A 360 2.91 -5.10 -21.12
CA THR A 360 2.65 -4.17 -20.00
C THR A 360 2.19 -4.91 -18.74
N ALA A 361 1.37 -5.95 -18.89
CA ALA A 361 0.99 -6.84 -17.80
C ALA A 361 2.19 -7.56 -17.17
N LYS A 362 3.10 -8.09 -18.00
CA LYS A 362 4.32 -8.74 -17.52
C LYS A 362 5.24 -7.76 -16.78
N THR A 363 5.40 -6.54 -17.29
CA THR A 363 6.19 -5.50 -16.62
C THR A 363 5.57 -5.07 -15.30
N GLN A 364 4.25 -4.88 -15.25
CA GLN A 364 3.56 -4.51 -14.00
C GLN A 364 3.65 -5.63 -12.96
N TRP A 365 3.57 -6.90 -13.37
CA TRP A 365 3.76 -8.03 -12.47
C TRP A 365 5.19 -8.09 -11.89
N ILE A 366 6.22 -7.83 -12.71
CA ILE A 366 7.62 -7.75 -12.25
C ILE A 366 7.79 -6.60 -11.26
N VAL A 367 7.25 -5.41 -11.58
CA VAL A 367 7.34 -4.22 -10.71
C VAL A 367 6.62 -4.47 -9.37
N ALA A 368 5.45 -5.09 -9.38
CA ALA A 368 4.70 -5.43 -8.17
C ALA A 368 5.45 -6.40 -7.24
N ARG A 369 6.30 -7.29 -7.77
CA ARG A 369 7.16 -8.18 -6.97
C ARG A 369 8.34 -7.46 -6.31
N VAL A 370 8.83 -6.37 -6.92
CA VAL A 370 10.01 -5.63 -6.45
C VAL A 370 9.61 -4.45 -5.53
N ALA A 371 8.44 -3.86 -5.75
CA ALA A 371 7.91 -2.74 -4.97
C ALA A 371 6.39 -2.91 -4.74
N PRO A 372 5.95 -3.49 -3.60
CA PRO A 372 4.53 -3.77 -3.33
C PRO A 372 3.68 -2.54 -2.97
N MET A 373 4.24 -1.33 -3.00
CA MET A 373 3.58 -0.10 -2.55
C MET A 373 3.17 0.79 -3.73
N THR A 374 2.20 0.37 -4.52
CA THR A 374 1.45 1.29 -5.39
C THR A 374 -0.04 1.11 -5.15
N HIS A 375 -0.69 2.17 -4.62
CA HIS A 375 -2.13 2.24 -4.50
C HIS A 375 -2.74 2.19 -5.91
N TYR A 376 -3.26 1.04 -6.31
CA TYR A 376 -4.08 0.93 -7.51
C TYR A 376 -5.41 1.65 -7.24
N THR A 377 -5.65 2.76 -7.93
CA THR A 377 -6.98 3.39 -7.98
C THR A 377 -7.94 2.42 -8.67
N LYS A 378 -9.10 2.16 -8.05
CA LYS A 378 -10.13 1.19 -8.50
C LYS A 378 -10.62 1.39 -9.94
N ASP A 379 -10.35 2.54 -10.55
CA ASP A 379 -10.94 2.96 -11.84
C ASP A 379 -10.09 2.60 -13.07
N HIS A 380 -8.90 2.00 -12.88
CA HIS A 380 -8.01 1.63 -13.98
C HIS A 380 -8.12 0.15 -14.37
N LEU A 381 -8.27 -0.10 -15.68
CA LEU A 381 -8.32 -1.46 -16.21
C LEU A 381 -6.96 -2.14 -16.06
N HIS A 382 -6.91 -3.24 -15.31
CA HIS A 382 -5.69 -4.02 -15.16
C HIS A 382 -5.27 -4.62 -16.53
N PRO A 383 -4.00 -4.49 -16.95
CA PRO A 383 -3.58 -4.88 -18.31
C PRO A 383 -3.69 -6.38 -18.57
N GLN A 384 -3.63 -7.25 -17.54
CA GLN A 384 -3.92 -8.68 -17.71
C GLN A 384 -5.37 -8.93 -18.14
N LYS A 385 -6.33 -8.18 -17.58
CA LYS A 385 -7.76 -8.28 -17.94
C LYS A 385 -8.01 -7.72 -19.34
N ALA A 386 -7.30 -6.67 -19.72
CA ALA A 386 -7.33 -6.16 -21.10
C ALA A 386 -6.77 -7.20 -22.09
N ALA A 387 -5.65 -7.84 -21.76
CA ALA A 387 -5.04 -8.89 -22.58
C ALA A 387 -5.98 -10.10 -22.76
N SER A 388 -6.65 -10.56 -21.69
CA SER A 388 -7.61 -11.67 -21.78
C SER A 388 -8.82 -11.32 -22.66
N ILE A 389 -9.33 -10.08 -22.59
CA ILE A 389 -10.42 -9.62 -23.46
C ILE A 389 -9.98 -9.60 -24.93
N LEU A 390 -8.77 -9.12 -25.20
CA LEU A 390 -8.22 -9.09 -26.57
C LEU A 390 -7.94 -10.50 -27.10
N HIS A 391 -7.49 -11.42 -26.25
CA HIS A 391 -7.38 -12.84 -26.60
C HIS A 391 -8.73 -13.42 -27.02
N ALA A 392 -9.78 -13.20 -26.22
CA ALA A 392 -11.12 -13.67 -26.55
C ALA A 392 -11.68 -13.06 -27.86
N LEU A 393 -11.26 -11.83 -28.21
CA LEU A 393 -11.58 -11.23 -29.51
C LEU A 393 -10.83 -11.91 -30.65
N LEU A 394 -9.54 -12.19 -30.47
CA LEU A 394 -8.73 -12.90 -31.47
C LEU A 394 -9.26 -14.31 -31.73
N ASP A 395 -9.68 -15.03 -30.70
CA ASP A 395 -10.28 -16.37 -30.83
C ASP A 395 -11.53 -16.34 -31.70
N VAL A 396 -12.40 -15.33 -31.49
CA VAL A 396 -13.61 -15.14 -32.31
C VAL A 396 -13.25 -14.91 -33.78
N VAL A 397 -12.20 -14.14 -34.07
CA VAL A 397 -11.79 -13.93 -35.46
C VAL A 397 -11.16 -15.18 -36.08
N CYS A 398 -10.34 -15.91 -35.32
CA CYS A 398 -9.77 -17.19 -35.76
C CYS A 398 -10.84 -18.26 -36.05
N MET A 399 -12.00 -18.21 -35.40
CA MET A 399 -13.12 -19.11 -35.72
C MET A 399 -13.89 -18.70 -36.99
N ILE A 400 -13.75 -17.46 -37.45
CA ILE A 400 -14.44 -16.90 -38.61
C ILE A 400 -13.56 -17.00 -39.88
N SER A 401 -12.23 -16.94 -39.73
CA SER A 401 -11.23 -17.16 -40.80
C SER A 401 -11.04 -18.63 -41.12
#